data_AF-A0A7W5BWC3-F1
#
_entry.id   AF-A0A7W5BWC3-F1
#
_cell.length_a   1.000
_cell.length_b   1.000
_cell.length_c   1.000
_cell.angle_alpha   90.00
_cell.angle_beta   90.00
_cell.angle_gamma   90.00
#
_symmetry.space_group_name_H-M   'P 1'
#
loop_
_entity.id
_entity.type
_entity.pdbx_description
1 polymer ?
#
loop_
_entity_poly.entity_id
_entity_poly.type
_entity_poly.pdbx_seq_one_letter_code
_entity_poly.pdbx_strand_id
1 'polypeptide(L)'
;MMNVLQRPWLAFLVAGMALGASTAAIANGDRAFVPLGLANAVDVIDLDRQAVISTVTDTINTHGSALTPDGRQLILGSLSPHEPNTEIPLTEDEHAAHHGNGGTVSRETTNTGLLYVADTATSRLVRTLEVPGPVHHVLITQDGQHVVATGPNPNYLVQNEEGGSIFVSNAGNGTISEVDPQHWFVRRNMRVGGSPEHMVLSKGGERL
;
A
#
# COMPACT_ATOMS: atom_id res chain seq x y z
N MET A 1 -63.33 44.98 -9.55
CA MET A 1 -61.94 44.52 -9.75
C MET A 1 -61.30 44.37 -8.38
N MET A 2 -60.85 43.13 -8.05
CA MET A 2 -59.64 42.71 -7.29
C MET A 2 -59.13 43.60 -6.13
N ASN A 3 -58.72 43.17 -4.94
CA ASN A 3 -58.16 41.95 -4.32
C ASN A 3 -58.35 42.11 -2.79
N VAL A 4 -58.67 41.14 -1.93
CA VAL A 4 -58.06 39.84 -1.59
C VAL A 4 -56.68 39.95 -0.91
N LEU A 5 -56.75 39.86 0.43
CA LEU A 5 -55.95 39.04 1.37
C LEU A 5 -54.51 39.44 1.82
N GLN A 6 -54.43 39.57 3.16
CA GLN A 6 -53.58 38.80 4.09
C GLN A 6 -52.06 39.03 4.17
N ARG A 7 -51.66 39.50 5.36
CA ARG A 7 -50.51 39.01 6.15
C ARG A 7 -51.06 37.91 7.11
N PRO A 8 -50.27 36.93 7.63
CA PRO A 8 -48.85 37.07 7.98
C PRO A 8 -47.93 35.87 7.70
N TRP A 9 -46.67 36.20 7.40
CA TRP A 9 -45.42 35.58 7.84
C TRP A 9 -45.55 34.31 8.70
N LEU A 10 -45.44 33.14 8.06
CA LEU A 10 -44.98 31.90 8.68
C LEU A 10 -43.53 31.67 8.25
N ALA A 11 -42.64 31.52 9.24
CA ALA A 11 -41.26 31.10 9.04
C ALA A 11 -41.22 29.61 8.70
N PHE A 12 -40.58 29.26 7.58
CA PHE A 12 -40.20 27.88 7.29
C PHE A 12 -38.75 27.65 7.73
N LEU A 13 -38.59 26.85 8.79
CA LEU A 13 -37.34 26.15 9.09
C LEU A 13 -37.19 25.03 8.05
N VAL A 14 -36.30 25.23 7.07
CA VAL A 14 -35.84 24.13 6.21
C VAL A 14 -34.70 23.46 6.97
N ALA A 15 -35.01 22.33 7.62
CA ALA A 15 -34.00 21.38 8.06
C ALA A 15 -33.41 20.72 6.81
N GLY A 16 -32.30 21.26 6.29
CA GLY A 16 -31.52 20.63 5.25
C GLY A 16 -30.83 19.39 5.83
N MET A 17 -31.37 18.20 5.53
CA MET A 17 -30.60 16.96 5.61
C MET A 17 -29.47 17.06 4.60
N ALA A 18 -28.30 17.51 5.05
CA ALA A 18 -27.05 17.26 4.34
C ALA A 18 -26.76 15.75 4.49
N LEU A 19 -27.29 14.95 3.56
CA LEU A 19 -26.73 13.65 3.24
C LEU A 19 -25.28 13.91 2.84
N GLY A 20 -24.36 13.67 3.77
CA GLY A 20 -22.94 13.63 3.49
C GLY A 20 -22.73 12.52 2.47
N ALA A 21 -22.71 12.87 1.20
CA ALA A 21 -22.23 11.99 0.15
C ALA A 21 -20.74 11.79 0.44
N SER A 22 -20.39 10.69 1.10
CA SER A 22 -19.02 10.20 1.14
C SER A 22 -18.60 10.01 -0.31
N THR A 23 -17.83 10.95 -0.85
CA THR A 23 -17.19 10.80 -2.14
C THR A 23 -16.08 9.78 -1.98
N ALA A 24 -16.44 8.50 -1.95
CA ALA A 24 -15.50 7.46 -2.34
C ALA A 24 -15.20 7.71 -3.81
N ALA A 25 -14.15 8.50 -4.09
CA ALA A 25 -13.61 8.61 -5.43
C ALA A 25 -13.10 7.22 -5.79
N ILE A 26 -13.87 6.46 -6.55
CA ILE A 26 -13.37 5.24 -7.17
C ILE A 26 -12.40 5.73 -8.24
N ALA A 27 -11.11 5.42 -8.08
CA ALA A 27 -10.10 5.70 -9.08
C ALA A 27 -10.58 5.19 -10.45
N ASN A 28 -10.68 6.08 -11.43
CA ASN A 28 -11.05 5.68 -12.78
C ASN A 28 -9.87 4.88 -13.35
N GLY A 29 -10.11 3.62 -13.72
CA GLY A 29 -9.07 2.68 -14.14
C GLY A 29 -8.54 2.88 -15.56
N ASP A 30 -8.28 4.13 -15.97
CA ASP A 30 -7.81 4.48 -17.32
C ASP A 30 -6.27 4.48 -17.45
N ARG A 31 -5.55 4.28 -16.34
CA ARG A 31 -4.08 4.28 -16.30
C ARG A 31 -3.51 3.02 -15.66
N ALA A 32 -2.35 2.61 -16.16
CA ALA A 32 -1.46 1.67 -15.50
C ALA A 32 -0.17 2.36 -15.07
N PHE A 33 0.41 1.89 -13.96
CA PHE A 33 1.69 2.34 -13.42
C PHE A 33 2.63 1.15 -13.43
N VAL A 34 3.75 1.27 -14.14
CA VAL A 34 4.67 0.15 -14.40
C VAL A 34 6.05 0.47 -13.85
N PRO A 35 6.43 -0.09 -12.70
CA PRO A 35 7.79 -0.03 -12.18
C PRO A 35 8.79 -0.61 -13.18
N LEU A 36 9.89 0.11 -13.41
CA LEU A 36 10.90 -0.25 -14.40
C LEU A 36 12.19 -0.82 -13.78
N GLY A 37 12.16 -1.21 -12.51
CA GLY A 37 13.30 -1.82 -11.81
C GLY A 37 14.53 -0.90 -11.85
N LEU A 38 15.63 -1.45 -12.37
CA LEU A 38 16.94 -0.77 -12.47
C LEU A 38 16.93 0.47 -13.38
N ALA A 39 15.89 0.71 -14.16
CA ALA A 39 15.72 1.97 -14.88
C ALA A 39 15.30 3.13 -13.97
N ASN A 40 15.09 2.88 -12.65
CA ASN A 40 14.93 3.91 -11.63
C ASN A 40 13.71 4.83 -11.88
N ALA A 41 12.65 4.24 -12.42
CA ALA A 41 11.48 4.97 -12.90
C ALA A 41 10.20 4.12 -12.86
N VAL A 42 9.07 4.80 -13.05
CA VAL A 42 7.74 4.19 -13.23
C VAL A 42 7.06 4.82 -14.43
N ASP A 43 6.68 4.03 -15.41
CA ASP A 43 5.89 4.54 -16.53
C ASP A 43 4.40 4.63 -16.17
N VAL A 44 3.78 5.73 -16.58
CA VAL A 44 2.34 5.94 -16.52
C VAL A 44 1.79 5.73 -17.92
N ILE A 45 1.01 4.67 -18.08
CA ILE A 45 0.44 4.24 -19.36
C ILE A 45 -1.04 4.57 -19.37
N ASP A 46 -1.50 5.26 -20.41
CA ASP A 46 -2.91 5.39 -20.74
C ASP A 46 -3.39 4.08 -21.38
N LEU A 47 -4.39 3.44 -20.77
CA LEU A 47 -4.86 2.12 -21.17
C LEU A 47 -5.75 2.17 -22.42
N ASP A 48 -6.44 3.28 -22.67
CA ASP A 48 -7.28 3.46 -23.87
C ASP A 48 -6.39 3.66 -25.12
N ARG A 49 -5.33 4.46 -24.97
CA ARG A 49 -4.36 4.78 -26.03
C ARG A 49 -3.21 3.77 -26.11
N GLN A 50 -3.06 2.92 -25.10
CA GLN A 50 -1.96 1.96 -24.95
C GLN A 50 -0.58 2.61 -25.11
N ALA A 51 -0.41 3.78 -24.50
CA ALA A 51 0.78 4.61 -24.68
C ALA A 51 1.30 5.14 -23.34
N VAL A 52 2.63 5.21 -23.20
CA VAL A 52 3.26 5.93 -22.08
C VAL A 52 2.94 7.41 -22.25
N ILE A 53 2.29 7.99 -21.24
CA ILE A 53 1.89 9.42 -21.21
C ILE A 53 2.72 10.25 -20.25
N SER A 54 3.44 9.61 -19.33
CA SER A 54 4.35 10.24 -18.38
C SER A 54 5.23 9.19 -17.73
N THR A 55 6.31 9.63 -17.08
CA THR A 55 7.19 8.77 -16.28
C THR A 55 7.45 9.46 -14.93
N VAL A 56 7.36 8.72 -13.83
CA VAL A 56 7.86 9.15 -12.51
C VAL A 56 9.34 8.78 -12.46
N THR A 57 10.20 9.76 -12.20
CA THR A 57 11.66 9.60 -12.12
C THR A 57 12.16 9.74 -10.68
N ASP A 58 13.48 9.68 -10.50
CA ASP A 58 14.15 9.91 -9.21
C ASP A 58 13.81 8.87 -8.13
N THR A 59 13.51 7.66 -8.58
CA THR A 59 13.33 6.48 -7.73
C THR A 59 14.54 5.56 -7.87
N ILE A 60 14.69 4.56 -7.00
CA ILE A 60 15.81 3.61 -7.07
C ILE A 60 15.26 2.19 -7.11
N ASN A 61 15.67 1.42 -8.11
CA ASN A 61 15.33 0.01 -8.29
C ASN A 61 13.84 -0.27 -7.98
N THR A 62 12.96 0.50 -8.62
CA THR A 62 11.55 0.54 -8.27
C THR A 62 10.86 -0.73 -8.70
N HIS A 63 10.24 -1.42 -7.76
CA HIS A 63 9.78 -2.79 -7.97
C HIS A 63 8.30 -2.95 -7.62
N GLY A 64 7.96 -2.92 -6.33
CA GLY A 64 6.57 -2.99 -5.86
C GLY A 64 5.84 -1.66 -6.02
N SER A 65 4.55 -1.69 -6.36
CA SER A 65 3.72 -0.49 -6.40
C SER A 65 2.28 -0.74 -5.98
N ALA A 66 1.65 0.22 -5.30
CA ALA A 66 0.24 0.17 -4.93
C ALA A 66 -0.39 1.58 -5.00
N LEU A 67 -1.62 1.65 -5.51
CA LEU A 67 -2.38 2.89 -5.64
C LEU A 67 -3.28 3.09 -4.42
N THR A 68 -3.40 4.33 -3.92
CA THR A 68 -4.40 4.65 -2.89
C THR A 68 -5.81 4.41 -3.43
N PRO A 69 -6.80 4.05 -2.57
CA PRO A 69 -8.17 3.80 -3.02
C PRO A 69 -8.79 4.95 -3.81
N ASP A 70 -8.41 6.19 -3.48
CA ASP A 70 -8.85 7.41 -4.17
C ASP A 70 -8.11 7.70 -5.49
N GLY A 71 -7.10 6.89 -5.82
CA GLY A 71 -6.29 7.00 -7.03
C GLY A 71 -5.29 8.15 -7.06
N ARG A 72 -5.18 8.94 -5.99
CA ARG A 72 -4.39 10.19 -5.99
C ARG A 72 -2.90 9.98 -5.75
N GLN A 73 -2.54 8.90 -5.06
CA GLN A 73 -1.16 8.62 -4.70
C GLN A 73 -0.76 7.20 -5.10
N LEU A 74 0.48 7.08 -5.54
CA LEU A 74 1.14 5.81 -5.84
C LEU A 74 2.25 5.60 -4.83
N ILE A 75 2.20 4.49 -4.11
CA ILE A 75 3.24 4.03 -3.21
C ILE A 75 4.16 3.10 -3.99
N LEU A 76 5.47 3.31 -3.87
CA LEU A 76 6.50 2.62 -4.63
C LEU A 76 7.57 2.07 -3.71
N GLY A 77 7.97 0.82 -3.90
CA GLY A 77 9.05 0.17 -3.16
C GLY A 77 10.36 0.12 -3.95
N SER A 78 11.47 0.32 -3.24
CA SER A 78 12.83 0.12 -3.75
C SER A 78 13.38 -1.26 -3.36
N LEU A 79 13.72 -2.09 -4.34
CA LEU A 79 14.37 -3.39 -4.11
C LEU A 79 15.90 -3.27 -3.98
N SER A 80 16.38 -2.15 -3.46
CA SER A 80 17.80 -1.94 -3.18
C SER A 80 18.01 -1.64 -1.71
N PRO A 81 19.08 -2.19 -1.10
CA PRO A 81 19.57 -1.66 0.16
C PRO A 81 19.86 -0.17 0.04
N HIS A 82 19.52 0.56 1.09
CA HIS A 82 19.80 1.96 1.27
C HIS A 82 20.67 2.10 2.52
N GLU A 83 21.78 2.83 2.37
CA GLU A 83 22.58 3.26 3.51
C GLU A 83 21.75 4.28 4.30
N PRO A 84 21.36 4.01 5.56
CA PRO A 84 20.49 4.90 6.32
C PRO A 84 21.10 6.28 6.48
N ASN A 85 20.28 7.32 6.38
CA ASN A 85 20.71 8.68 6.72
C ASN A 85 20.94 8.87 8.23
N THR A 86 20.54 7.91 9.08
CA THR A 86 20.74 7.94 10.53
C THR A 86 20.88 6.52 11.07
N GLU A 87 21.97 6.23 11.80
CA GLU A 87 22.06 4.99 12.58
C GLU A 87 20.94 4.98 13.64
N ILE A 88 19.96 4.08 13.52
CA ILE A 88 19.00 3.82 14.60
C ILE A 88 19.67 2.81 15.54
N PRO A 89 20.05 3.17 16.77
CA PRO A 89 20.57 2.21 17.71
C PRO A 89 19.42 1.29 18.16
N LEU A 90 19.39 0.07 17.63
CA LEU A 90 18.52 -0.99 18.16
C LEU A 90 19.00 -1.34 19.57
N THR A 91 18.07 -1.37 20.52
CA THR A 91 18.40 -1.83 21.88
C THR A 91 18.55 -3.35 21.90
N GLU A 92 19.42 -3.88 22.76
CA GLU A 92 19.59 -5.34 22.94
C GLU A 92 18.26 -6.03 23.26
N ASP A 93 17.35 -5.32 23.95
CA ASP A 93 16.01 -5.82 24.30
C ASP A 93 15.10 -5.96 23.06
N GLU A 94 15.18 -5.05 22.08
CA GLU A 94 14.46 -5.17 20.79
C GLU A 94 15.02 -6.30 19.93
N HIS A 95 16.35 -6.52 19.98
CA HIS A 95 17.01 -7.60 19.26
C HIS A 95 16.68 -8.99 19.87
N ALA A 96 16.59 -9.07 21.20
CA ALA A 96 16.21 -10.27 21.94
C ALA A 96 14.74 -10.67 21.77
N ALA A 97 13.85 -9.70 21.55
CA ALA A 97 12.43 -9.98 21.27
C ALA A 97 12.21 -10.68 19.92
N HIS A 98 13.15 -10.57 18.98
CA HIS A 98 13.06 -11.16 17.63
C HIS A 98 13.79 -12.50 17.47
N HIS A 99 14.79 -12.81 18.31
CA HIS A 99 15.56 -14.05 18.21
C HIS A 99 15.44 -14.92 19.47
N GLY A 100 14.77 -16.06 19.32
CA GLY A 100 14.87 -17.16 20.26
C GLY A 100 16.31 -17.69 20.31
N ASN A 101 17.04 -17.28 21.35
CA ASN A 101 18.24 -17.90 21.93
C ASN A 101 19.55 -17.92 21.10
N GLY A 102 20.47 -16.99 21.41
CA GLY A 102 21.84 -17.35 21.83
C GLY A 102 22.86 -17.77 20.78
N GLY A 103 22.90 -17.15 19.60
CA GLY A 103 24.02 -17.27 18.65
C GLY A 103 24.76 -15.95 18.48
N THR A 104 26.09 -15.97 18.38
CA THR A 104 26.94 -14.79 18.11
C THR A 104 26.48 -14.06 16.85
N VAL A 105 25.90 -12.88 17.02
CA VAL A 105 25.39 -12.06 15.91
C VAL A 105 26.52 -11.15 15.41
N SER A 106 26.96 -11.35 14.17
CA SER A 106 27.71 -10.33 13.43
C SER A 106 26.84 -9.09 13.34
N ARG A 107 27.31 -7.95 13.86
CA ARG A 107 26.66 -6.62 13.80
C ARG A 107 25.94 -6.47 12.45
N GLU A 108 24.62 -6.63 12.45
CA GLU A 108 23.84 -6.47 11.23
C GLU A 108 24.01 -5.02 10.79
N THR A 109 24.65 -4.82 9.64
CA THR A 109 24.47 -3.58 8.89
C THR A 109 22.96 -3.49 8.65
N THR A 110 22.27 -2.60 9.35
CA THR A 110 20.84 -2.38 9.14
C THR A 110 20.69 -1.73 7.77
N ASN A 111 20.68 -2.56 6.73
CA ASN A 111 20.35 -2.11 5.40
C ASN A 111 18.91 -1.62 5.47
N THR A 112 18.72 -0.31 5.33
CA THR A 112 17.38 0.24 5.13
C THR A 112 16.95 0.00 3.69
N GLY A 113 15.70 0.29 3.37
CA GLY A 113 15.22 0.46 2.01
C GLY A 113 14.36 1.71 1.94
N LEU A 114 13.80 1.95 0.76
CA LEU A 114 13.03 3.16 0.49
C LEU A 114 11.61 2.83 0.04
N LEU A 115 10.65 3.58 0.59
CA LEU A 115 9.33 3.77 0.01
C LEU A 115 9.24 5.19 -0.57
N TYR A 116 8.62 5.33 -1.72
CA TYR A 116 8.27 6.62 -2.31
C TYR A 116 6.76 6.78 -2.37
N VAL A 117 6.32 8.02 -2.19
CA VAL A 117 4.94 8.43 -2.46
C VAL A 117 4.99 9.37 -3.65
N ALA A 118 4.26 9.04 -4.71
CA ALA A 118 4.12 9.87 -5.90
C ALA A 118 2.69 10.37 -6.04
N ASP A 119 2.51 11.62 -6.48
CA ASP A 119 1.23 12.17 -6.91
C ASP A 119 0.93 11.74 -8.34
N THR A 120 -0.22 11.11 -8.55
CA THR A 120 -0.58 10.46 -9.82
C THR A 120 -1.05 11.43 -10.89
N ALA A 121 -1.47 12.64 -10.48
CA ALA A 121 -1.90 13.68 -11.41
C ALA A 121 -0.71 14.40 -12.04
N THR A 122 0.37 14.59 -11.28
CA THR A 122 1.57 15.33 -11.68
C THR A 122 2.77 14.44 -12.00
N SER A 123 2.69 13.14 -11.70
CA SER A 123 3.79 12.17 -11.86
C SER A 123 5.05 12.57 -11.08
N ARG A 124 4.88 13.18 -9.91
CA ARG A 124 5.97 13.69 -9.07
C ARG A 124 6.04 13.00 -7.73
N LEU A 125 7.26 12.74 -7.25
CA LEU A 125 7.48 12.32 -5.88
C LEU A 125 7.06 13.44 -4.92
N VAL A 126 6.24 13.08 -3.93
CA VAL A 126 5.81 13.96 -2.84
C VAL A 126 6.49 13.62 -1.53
N ARG A 127 6.98 12.38 -1.37
CA ARG A 127 7.70 11.93 -0.17
C ARG A 127 8.59 10.73 -0.46
N THR A 128 9.69 10.65 0.28
CA THR A 128 10.54 9.46 0.41
C THR A 128 10.60 9.08 1.89
N LEU A 129 10.51 7.78 2.18
CA LEU A 129 10.50 7.21 3.53
C LEU A 129 11.55 6.10 3.60
N GLU A 130 12.38 6.14 4.64
CA GLU A 130 13.23 5.00 4.98
C GLU A 130 12.43 3.93 5.71
N VAL A 131 12.66 2.67 5.35
CA VAL A 131 12.03 1.50 5.97
C VAL A 131 13.07 0.43 6.27
N PRO A 132 12.79 -0.53 7.17
CA PRO A 132 13.69 -1.66 7.39
C PRO A 132 13.80 -2.53 6.12
N GLY A 133 15.00 -2.60 5.56
CA GLY A 133 15.31 -3.46 4.42
C GLY A 133 14.72 -3.04 3.05
N PRO A 134 15.21 -3.66 1.96
CA PRO A 134 14.64 -3.49 0.63
C PRO A 134 13.17 -3.89 0.56
N VAL A 135 12.39 -3.16 -0.24
CA VAL A 135 10.96 -3.39 -0.44
C VAL A 135 10.71 -4.08 -1.77
N HIS A 136 10.08 -5.25 -1.72
CA HIS A 136 9.79 -6.03 -2.93
C HIS A 136 8.38 -5.77 -3.48
N HIS A 137 7.35 -5.91 -2.65
CA HIS A 137 5.97 -5.57 -2.96
C HIS A 137 5.36 -4.67 -1.87
N VAL A 138 4.33 -3.94 -2.25
CA VAL A 138 3.57 -3.07 -1.35
C VAL A 138 2.08 -3.28 -1.56
N LEU A 139 1.31 -3.08 -0.50
CA LEU A 139 -0.14 -3.02 -0.52
C LEU A 139 -0.59 -1.87 0.36
N ILE A 140 -1.68 -1.23 -0.06
CA ILE A 140 -2.38 -0.26 0.77
C ILE A 140 -3.62 -0.97 1.30
N THR A 141 -3.85 -0.89 2.61
CA THR A 141 -5.05 -1.48 3.20
C THR A 141 -6.30 -0.85 2.59
N GLN A 142 -7.39 -1.61 2.52
CA GLN A 142 -8.61 -1.17 1.86
C GLN A 142 -9.20 0.14 2.44
N ASP A 143 -9.01 0.39 3.73
CA ASP A 143 -9.39 1.65 4.38
C ASP A 143 -8.48 2.85 4.00
N GLY A 144 -7.43 2.60 3.22
CA GLY A 144 -6.43 3.58 2.77
C GLY A 144 -5.48 4.06 3.86
N GLN A 145 -5.52 3.48 5.07
CA GLN A 145 -4.82 4.03 6.23
C GLN A 145 -3.39 3.50 6.41
N HIS A 146 -3.09 2.31 5.90
CA HIS A 146 -1.80 1.65 6.14
C HIS A 146 -1.16 1.16 4.85
N VAL A 147 0.17 1.22 4.82
CA VAL A 147 1.00 0.58 3.79
C VAL A 147 1.65 -0.65 4.42
N VAL A 148 1.51 -1.80 3.77
CA VAL A 148 2.19 -3.03 4.11
C VAL A 148 3.23 -3.32 3.03
N ALA A 149 4.48 -3.45 3.43
CA ALA A 149 5.60 -3.73 2.54
C ALA A 149 6.19 -5.11 2.83
N THR A 150 6.56 -5.85 1.78
CA THR A 150 7.36 -7.07 1.94
C THR A 150 8.85 -6.77 1.85
N GLY A 151 9.64 -7.52 2.63
CA GLY A 151 11.08 -7.65 2.41
C GLY A 151 11.41 -8.52 1.19
N PRO A 152 12.68 -8.91 0.98
CA PRO A 152 13.08 -9.68 -0.20
C PRO A 152 12.62 -11.14 -0.20
N ASN A 153 12.36 -11.74 0.97
CA ASN A 153 12.03 -13.16 1.10
C ASN A 153 10.52 -13.45 1.17
N PRO A 154 9.68 -12.62 1.82
CA PRO A 154 8.26 -12.57 1.51
C PRO A 154 8.08 -11.96 0.12
N ASN A 155 7.32 -12.62 -0.76
CA ASN A 155 7.24 -12.17 -2.14
C ASN A 155 6.06 -11.22 -2.33
N TYR A 156 4.84 -11.74 -2.24
CA TYR A 156 3.62 -11.05 -2.65
C TYR A 156 2.62 -10.95 -1.52
N LEU A 157 1.65 -10.04 -1.67
CA LEU A 157 0.58 -9.88 -0.70
C LEU A 157 -0.73 -9.41 -1.34
N VAL A 158 -1.84 -9.91 -0.79
CA VAL A 158 -3.21 -9.63 -1.25
C VAL A 158 -4.14 -9.47 -0.05
N GLN A 159 -5.12 -8.58 -0.14
CA GLN A 159 -6.15 -8.39 0.89
C GLN A 159 -7.53 -8.78 0.35
N ASN A 160 -8.36 -9.39 1.20
CA ASN A 160 -9.76 -9.63 0.88
C ASN A 160 -10.53 -8.30 0.71
N GLU A 161 -11.42 -8.20 -0.30
CA GLU A 161 -12.25 -7.02 -0.64
C GLU A 161 -13.24 -6.58 0.47
N GLU A 162 -13.41 -7.36 1.55
CA GLU A 162 -14.23 -6.96 2.70
C GLU A 162 -13.40 -6.34 3.86
N GLY A 163 -12.13 -6.00 3.61
CA GLY A 163 -11.21 -5.44 4.60
C GLY A 163 -10.72 -6.48 5.62
N GLY A 164 -10.97 -7.76 5.32
CA GLY A 164 -10.58 -8.91 6.12
C GLY A 164 -9.07 -9.17 6.09
N SER A 165 -8.68 -10.44 6.10
CA SER A 165 -7.27 -10.81 6.23
C SER A 165 -6.40 -10.37 5.05
N ILE A 166 -5.13 -10.08 5.36
CA ILE A 166 -4.05 -9.95 4.37
C ILE A 166 -3.33 -11.29 4.28
N PHE A 167 -3.14 -11.80 3.06
CA PHE A 167 -2.35 -13.00 2.82
C PHE A 167 -0.99 -12.61 2.26
N VAL A 168 0.08 -13.16 2.84
CA VAL A 168 1.47 -12.89 2.45
C VAL A 168 2.12 -14.20 2.04
N SER A 169 2.68 -14.26 0.82
CA SER A 169 3.46 -15.42 0.39
C SER A 169 4.90 -15.30 0.88
N ASN A 170 5.37 -16.35 1.55
CA ASN A 170 6.73 -16.45 2.08
C ASN A 170 7.55 -17.40 1.20
N ALA A 171 8.08 -16.88 0.09
CA ALA A 171 8.87 -17.62 -0.88
C ALA A 171 10.02 -18.39 -0.21
N GLY A 172 10.76 -17.73 0.71
CA GLY A 172 11.88 -18.34 1.41
C GLY A 172 11.54 -19.48 2.38
N ASN A 173 10.29 -19.58 2.84
CA ASN A 173 9.86 -20.60 3.83
C ASN A 173 8.83 -21.60 3.25
N GLY A 174 8.35 -21.40 2.02
CA GLY A 174 7.34 -22.26 1.41
C GLY A 174 5.99 -22.18 2.13
N THR A 175 5.60 -21.00 2.62
CA THR A 175 4.35 -20.80 3.37
C THR A 175 3.55 -19.58 2.93
N ILE A 176 2.30 -19.49 3.39
CA ILE A 176 1.44 -18.32 3.28
C ILE A 176 1.00 -17.91 4.69
N SER A 177 1.22 -16.66 5.08
CA SER A 177 0.73 -16.11 6.34
C SER A 177 -0.59 -15.39 6.14
N GLU A 178 -1.55 -15.62 7.03
CA GLU A 178 -2.79 -14.84 7.13
C GLU A 178 -2.65 -13.84 8.28
N VAL A 179 -2.77 -12.56 7.97
CA VAL A 179 -2.56 -11.44 8.90
C VAL A 179 -3.88 -10.72 9.14
N ASP A 180 -4.15 -10.39 10.41
CA ASP A 180 -5.25 -9.53 10.82
C ASP A 180 -4.85 -8.04 10.67
N PRO A 181 -5.45 -7.24 9.77
CA PRO A 181 -5.07 -5.84 9.62
C PRO A 181 -5.67 -4.91 10.68
N GLN A 182 -6.60 -5.37 11.52
CA GLN A 182 -7.14 -4.57 12.63
C GLN A 182 -6.21 -4.65 13.85
N HIS A 183 -5.62 -5.82 14.08
CA HIS A 183 -4.83 -6.10 15.28
C HIS A 183 -3.35 -6.37 15.00
N TRP A 184 -2.94 -6.46 13.73
CA TRP A 184 -1.56 -6.62 13.27
C TRP A 184 -0.83 -7.86 13.80
N PHE A 185 -1.55 -8.99 13.93
CA PHE A 185 -0.95 -10.28 14.25
C PHE A 185 -1.19 -11.31 13.13
N VAL A 186 -0.28 -12.27 13.01
CA VAL A 186 -0.43 -13.43 12.12
C VAL A 186 -1.45 -14.38 12.76
N ARG A 187 -2.62 -14.52 12.13
CA ARG A 187 -3.68 -15.43 12.57
C ARG A 187 -3.29 -16.89 12.40
N ARG A 188 -2.67 -17.22 11.26
CA ARG A 188 -2.16 -18.56 10.96
C ARG A 188 -1.10 -18.53 9.88
N ASN A 189 -0.32 -19.60 9.81
CA ASN A 189 0.70 -19.84 8.80
C ASN A 189 0.42 -21.17 8.11
N MET A 190 0.28 -21.16 6.79
CA MET A 190 -0.15 -22.29 5.96
C MET A 190 1.02 -22.79 5.13
N ARG A 191 1.41 -24.05 5.31
CA ARG A 191 2.50 -24.65 4.52
C ARG A 191 1.99 -25.03 3.14
N VAL A 192 2.62 -24.49 2.10
CA VAL A 192 2.29 -24.77 0.69
C VAL A 192 3.45 -25.43 -0.05
N GLY A 193 4.66 -25.37 0.52
CA GLY A 193 5.88 -25.88 -0.10
C GLY A 193 6.40 -24.98 -1.23
N GLY A 194 7.51 -25.40 -1.84
CA GLY A 194 8.13 -24.64 -2.93
C GLY A 194 8.52 -23.21 -2.54
N SER A 195 8.40 -22.30 -3.50
CA SER A 195 8.63 -20.86 -3.36
C SER A 195 7.35 -20.13 -3.81
N PRO A 196 6.35 -19.95 -2.94
CA PRO A 196 5.12 -19.27 -3.33
C PRO A 196 5.40 -17.80 -3.65
N GLU A 197 4.90 -17.35 -4.79
CA GLU A 197 5.12 -15.99 -5.29
C GLU A 197 3.79 -15.24 -5.39
N HIS A 198 3.30 -14.99 -6.59
CA HIS A 198 2.09 -14.23 -6.81
C HIS A 198 0.84 -15.04 -6.48
N MET A 199 -0.11 -14.38 -5.84
CA MET A 199 -1.39 -14.97 -5.42
C MET A 199 -2.53 -14.08 -5.91
N VAL A 200 -3.71 -14.66 -6.09
CA VAL A 200 -4.93 -13.91 -6.42
C VAL A 200 -6.06 -14.42 -5.57
N LEU A 201 -6.93 -13.53 -5.11
CA LEU A 201 -8.15 -13.90 -4.40
C LEU A 201 -9.34 -13.89 -5.35
N SER A 202 -10.26 -14.85 -5.17
CA SER A 202 -11.59 -14.74 -5.77
C SER A 202 -12.35 -13.54 -5.20
N LYS A 203 -13.35 -13.04 -5.95
CA LYS A 203 -14.12 -11.84 -5.61
C LYS A 203 -14.80 -11.85 -4.22
N GLY A 204 -15.10 -13.01 -3.63
CA GLY A 204 -15.59 -13.12 -2.25
C GLY A 204 -14.54 -13.64 -1.25
N GLY A 205 -13.28 -13.79 -1.66
CA GLY A 205 -12.19 -14.22 -0.79
C GLY A 205 -12.21 -15.69 -0.37
N GLU A 206 -13.14 -16.50 -0.89
CA GLU A 206 -13.23 -17.93 -0.55
C GLU A 206 -12.18 -18.82 -1.21
N ARG A 207 -11.44 -18.31 -2.20
CA ARG A 207 -10.34 -19.03 -2.85
C ARG A 207 -9.12 -18.14 -3.05
N LEU A 208 -7.96 -18.71 -2.75
CA LEU A 208 -6.62 -18.17 -2.95
C LEU A 208 -5.86 -19.07 -3.93
#